data_AF-A0A950BSG9-F1
#
_entry.id   AF-A0A950BSG9-F1
#
_cell.length_a   1.000
_cell.length_b   1.000
_cell.length_c   1.000
_cell.angle_alpha   90.00
_cell.angle_beta   90.00
_cell.angle_gamma   90.00
#
_symmetry.space_group_name_H-M   'P 1'
#
loop_
_entity.id
_entity.type
_entity.pdbx_description
1 polymer ?
#
loop_
_entity_poly.entity_id
_entity_poly.type
_entity_poly.pdbx_seq_one_letter_code
_entity_poly.pdbx_strand_id
1 'polypeptide(L)'
;MRDDLRHFAKVSKSYWPGLFRCDESSELPRTNNDLEHLFGSHRYHERRASGRRRASPGLVVMGSARLVSGLATRLRPEEGLQLSPGYVARWRELRGELERRRESRRKQRRFRHDPDAYLTDLEKQCLQLSLLS
;
A
#
# COMPACT_ATOMS: atom_id res chain seq x y z
N MET A 1 0.07 30.66 -10.18
CA MET A 1 -1.30 30.91 -9.68
C MET A 1 -2.39 30.12 -10.41
N ARG A 2 -2.57 30.23 -11.74
CA ARG A 2 -3.60 29.42 -12.46
C ARG A 2 -3.26 27.93 -12.52
N ASP A 3 -1.98 27.57 -12.66
CA ASP A 3 -1.56 26.17 -12.70
C ASP A 3 -1.63 25.50 -11.32
N ASP A 4 -1.38 26.25 -10.24
CA ASP A 4 -1.52 25.77 -8.87
C ASP A 4 -2.99 25.43 -8.54
N LEU A 5 -3.93 26.27 -8.99
CA LEU A 5 -5.37 26.01 -8.83
C LEU A 5 -5.84 24.82 -9.65
N ARG A 6 -5.33 24.64 -10.88
CA ARG A 6 -5.62 23.43 -11.68
C ARG A 6 -5.05 22.18 -11.02
N HIS A 7 -3.84 22.26 -10.48
CA HIS A 7 -3.22 21.15 -9.77
C HIS A 7 -4.02 20.80 -8.51
N PHE A 8 -4.40 21.81 -7.72
CA PHE A 8 -5.26 21.62 -6.55
C PHE A 8 -6.59 20.97 -6.90
N ALA A 9 -7.29 21.45 -7.94
CA ALA A 9 -8.55 20.87 -8.38
C ALA A 9 -8.40 19.41 -8.88
N LYS A 10 -7.33 19.14 -9.66
CA LYS A 10 -7.01 17.78 -10.13
C LYS A 10 -6.80 16.83 -8.96
N VAL A 11 -5.94 17.22 -8.02
CA VAL A 11 -5.59 16.42 -6.85
C VAL A 11 -6.83 16.19 -5.98
N SER A 12 -7.59 17.25 -5.69
CA SER A 12 -8.83 17.15 -4.92
C SER A 12 -9.84 16.21 -5.57
N LYS A 13 -10.03 16.29 -6.90
CA LYS A 13 -10.93 15.38 -7.63
C LYS A 13 -10.45 13.93 -7.59
N SER A 14 -9.14 13.68 -7.65
CA SER A 14 -8.60 12.31 -7.57
C SER A 14 -8.81 11.65 -6.21
N TYR A 15 -8.81 12.44 -5.12
CA TYR A 15 -9.06 11.94 -3.77
C TYR A 15 -10.55 11.99 -3.37
N TRP A 16 -11.40 12.66 -4.15
CA TRP A 16 -12.83 12.87 -3.85
C TRP A 16 -13.58 11.60 -3.41
N PRO A 17 -13.41 10.43 -4.06
CA PRO A 17 -14.13 9.20 -3.65
C PRO A 17 -13.79 8.70 -2.23
N GLY A 18 -12.66 9.15 -1.65
CA GLY A 18 -12.17 8.70 -0.35
C GLY A 18 -12.00 9.80 0.70
N LEU A 19 -12.17 11.08 0.36
CA LEU A 19 -11.88 12.20 1.26
C LEU A 19 -12.99 12.46 2.30
N PHE A 20 -14.23 12.05 2.02
CA PHE A 20 -15.42 12.37 2.84
C PHE A 20 -16.34 11.17 3.11
N ARG A 21 -15.81 9.95 3.17
CA ARG A 21 -16.58 8.74 3.54
C ARG A 21 -17.07 8.73 5.01
N CYS A 22 -16.62 9.70 5.79
CA CYS A 22 -17.04 9.92 7.17
C CYS A 22 -18.57 10.15 7.17
N ASP A 23 -19.30 9.45 8.03
CA ASP A 23 -20.77 9.38 8.14
C ASP A 23 -21.54 8.42 7.21
N GLU A 24 -21.00 7.99 6.06
CA GLU A 24 -21.72 7.08 5.15
C GLU A 24 -21.64 5.59 5.56
N SER A 25 -20.70 5.22 6.44
CA SER A 25 -20.46 3.83 6.83
C SER A 25 -20.30 3.70 8.33
N SER A 26 -21.09 2.80 8.93
CA SER A 26 -20.94 2.38 10.33
C SER A 26 -19.64 1.63 10.61
N GLU A 27 -18.94 1.19 9.56
CA GLU A 27 -17.67 0.48 9.66
C GLU A 27 -16.45 1.41 9.66
N LEU A 28 -16.65 2.71 9.41
CA LEU A 28 -15.59 3.71 9.38
C LEU A 28 -15.77 4.74 10.52
N PRO A 29 -14.68 5.38 10.97
CA PRO A 29 -14.78 6.49 11.91
C PRO A 29 -15.71 7.58 11.37
N ARG A 30 -16.60 8.09 12.24
CA ARG A 30 -17.64 9.06 11.84
C ARG A 30 -17.06 10.42 11.47
N THR A 31 -15.90 10.80 12.01
CA THR A 31 -15.30 12.11 11.72
C THR A 31 -13.93 11.98 11.09
N ASN A 32 -13.54 12.99 10.31
CA ASN A 32 -12.19 13.08 9.77
C ASN A 32 -11.14 13.12 10.89
N ASN A 33 -11.43 13.77 12.03
CA ASN A 33 -10.54 13.80 13.19
C ASN A 33 -10.29 12.41 13.77
N ASP A 34 -11.34 11.60 13.89
CA ASP A 34 -11.20 10.21 14.37
C ASP A 34 -10.38 9.38 13.39
N LEU A 35 -10.56 9.60 12.10
CA LEU A 35 -9.81 8.94 11.03
C LEU A 35 -8.32 9.36 11.06
N GLU A 36 -8.03 10.65 11.24
CA GLU A 36 -6.67 11.16 11.42
C GLU A 36 -6.01 10.59 12.67
N HIS A 37 -6.74 10.55 13.80
CA HIS A 37 -6.28 9.94 15.05
C HIS A 37 -5.98 8.45 14.87
N LEU A 38 -6.85 7.73 14.16
CA LEU A 38 -6.69 6.32 13.84
C LEU A 38 -5.41 6.07 13.02
N PHE A 39 -5.16 6.85 11.98
CA PHE A 39 -3.91 6.78 11.22
C PHE A 39 -2.69 7.20 12.04
N GLY A 40 -2.83 8.21 12.91
CA GLY A 40 -1.79 8.64 13.83
C GLY A 40 -1.34 7.52 14.77
N SER A 41 -2.31 6.83 15.38
CA SER A 41 -2.05 5.68 16.25
C SER A 41 -1.35 4.55 15.50
N HIS A 42 -1.78 4.23 14.26
CA HIS A 42 -1.13 3.19 13.46
C HIS A 42 0.33 3.55 13.15
N ARG A 43 0.61 4.79 12.74
CA ARG A 43 1.98 5.26 12.51
C ARG A 43 2.85 5.18 13.76
N TYR A 44 2.27 5.46 14.94
CA TYR A 44 2.97 5.32 16.21
C TYR A 44 3.36 3.85 16.49
N HIS A 45 2.45 2.90 16.29
CA HIS A 45 2.76 1.47 16.45
C HIS A 45 3.78 0.97 15.43
N GLU A 46 3.65 1.35 14.16
CA GLU A 46 4.63 1.02 13.13
C GLU A 46 6.04 1.54 13.50
N ARG A 47 6.13 2.73 14.09
CA ARG A 47 7.40 3.26 14.61
C ARG A 47 7.93 2.43 15.78
N ARG A 48 7.08 2.03 16.72
CA ARG A 48 7.49 1.17 17.86
C ARG A 48 7.97 -0.20 17.41
N ALA A 49 7.33 -0.78 16.40
CA ALA A 49 7.70 -2.10 15.88
C ALA A 49 8.93 -2.08 14.95
N SER A 50 9.11 -1.02 14.15
CA SER A 50 10.16 -0.95 13.12
C SER A 50 11.31 0.00 13.42
N GLY A 51 11.19 0.86 14.44
CA GLY A 51 12.11 1.96 14.73
C GLY A 51 12.05 3.12 13.74
N ARG A 52 11.22 3.06 12.68
CA ARG A 52 11.25 4.06 11.61
C ARG A 52 10.27 5.20 11.85
N ARG A 53 10.76 6.44 11.76
CA ARG A 53 9.93 7.65 11.84
C ARG A 53 9.01 7.81 10.63
N ARG A 54 9.51 7.46 9.44
CA ARG A 54 8.79 7.50 8.16
C ARG A 54 8.22 6.12 7.84
N ALA A 55 7.20 6.10 6.97
CA ALA A 55 6.60 4.88 6.45
C ALA A 55 7.69 3.89 5.99
N SER A 56 7.66 2.68 6.55
CA SER A 56 8.60 1.64 6.14
C SER A 56 8.35 1.23 4.68
N PRO A 57 9.36 0.78 3.92
CA PRO A 57 9.13 0.20 2.60
C PRO A 57 8.10 -0.94 2.64
N GLY A 58 8.03 -1.66 3.76
CA GLY A 58 7.03 -2.68 4.02
C GLY A 58 5.61 -2.13 4.14
N LEU A 59 5.41 -0.92 4.68
CA LEU A 59 4.11 -0.24 4.69
C LEU A 59 3.71 0.23 3.29
N VAL A 60 4.66 0.60 2.45
CA VAL A 60 4.35 0.99 1.06
C VAL A 60 3.91 -0.20 0.22
N VAL A 61 4.52 -1.37 0.43
CA VAL A 61 4.17 -2.59 -0.32
C VAL A 61 2.91 -3.25 0.26
N MET A 62 2.87 -3.43 1.58
CA MET A 62 1.85 -4.21 2.28
C MET A 62 0.79 -3.35 2.99
N GLY A 63 0.83 -2.03 2.83
CA GLY A 63 0.03 -1.10 3.64
C GLY A 63 -1.46 -1.34 3.55
N SER A 64 -1.98 -1.65 2.36
CA SER A 64 -3.40 -1.98 2.17
C SER A 64 -3.84 -3.20 2.99
N ALA A 65 -2.95 -4.15 3.26
CA ALA A 65 -3.23 -5.29 4.11
C ALA A 65 -2.92 -5.00 5.59
N ARG A 66 -1.72 -4.48 5.89
CA ARG A 66 -1.21 -4.26 7.25
C ARG A 66 -1.98 -3.19 8.01
N LEU A 67 -2.37 -2.12 7.33
CA LEU A 67 -3.14 -1.05 7.94
C LEU A 67 -4.53 -1.57 8.29
N VAL A 68 -5.23 -2.19 7.33
CA VAL A 68 -6.56 -2.77 7.55
C VAL A 68 -6.54 -3.82 8.65
N SER A 69 -5.59 -4.76 8.63
CA SER A 69 -5.47 -5.78 9.68
C SER A 69 -5.15 -5.18 11.04
N GLY A 70 -4.19 -4.25 11.10
CA GLY A 70 -3.82 -3.60 12.35
C GLY A 70 -4.90 -2.68 12.92
N LEU A 71 -5.81 -2.18 12.08
CA LEU A 71 -7.01 -1.48 12.51
C LEU A 71 -8.09 -2.43 13.01
N ALA A 72 -8.43 -3.45 12.22
CA ALA A 72 -9.45 -4.43 12.58
C ALA A 72 -9.16 -5.08 13.93
N THR A 73 -7.91 -5.52 14.16
CA THR A 73 -7.49 -6.12 15.44
C THR A 73 -7.63 -5.17 16.64
N ARG A 74 -7.51 -3.85 16.44
CA ARG A 74 -7.59 -2.87 17.53
C ARG A 74 -9.00 -2.35 17.77
N LEU A 75 -9.79 -2.23 16.71
CA LEU A 75 -11.17 -1.76 16.80
C LEU A 75 -12.12 -2.85 17.30
N ARG A 76 -11.78 -4.12 17.08
CA ARG A 76 -12.63 -5.27 17.42
C ARG A 76 -11.81 -6.42 18.02
N PRO A 77 -11.12 -6.20 19.16
CA PRO A 77 -10.24 -7.20 19.74
C PRO A 77 -11.00 -8.47 20.18
N GLU A 78 -12.24 -8.32 20.62
CA GLU A 78 -13.14 -9.42 21.02
C GLU A 78 -13.63 -10.29 19.87
N GLU A 79 -13.74 -9.76 18.65
CA GLU A 79 -14.14 -10.55 17.48
C GLU A 79 -13.05 -11.55 17.07
N GLY A 80 -11.78 -11.23 17.36
CA GLY A 80 -10.64 -12.04 16.94
C GLY A 80 -10.52 -12.14 15.42
N LEU A 81 -9.68 -13.06 14.92
CA LEU A 81 -9.53 -13.29 13.48
C LEU A 81 -10.63 -14.24 12.98
N GLN A 82 -11.77 -13.68 12.56
CA GLN A 82 -12.84 -14.45 11.92
C GLN A 82 -12.53 -14.67 10.43
N LEU A 83 -12.26 -15.92 10.05
CA LEU A 83 -11.98 -16.30 8.67
C LEU A 83 -13.22 -16.94 8.05
N SER A 84 -13.88 -16.24 7.13
CA SER A 84 -15.02 -16.80 6.40
C SER A 84 -14.61 -17.96 5.50
N PRO A 85 -15.49 -18.96 5.30
CA PRO A 85 -15.27 -19.99 4.28
C PRO A 85 -14.92 -19.36 2.92
N GLY A 86 -13.94 -19.92 2.22
CA GLY A 86 -13.47 -19.39 0.94
C GLY A 86 -12.48 -18.21 1.03
N TYR A 87 -12.07 -17.76 2.23
CA TYR A 87 -11.09 -16.68 2.35
C TYR A 87 -9.75 -17.00 1.67
N VAL A 88 -9.38 -18.28 1.56
CA VAL A 88 -8.08 -18.72 1.01
C VAL A 88 -7.88 -18.22 -0.42
N ALA A 89 -8.92 -18.25 -1.25
CA ALA A 89 -8.84 -17.75 -2.63
C ALA A 89 -8.54 -16.25 -2.66
N ARG A 90 -9.31 -15.45 -1.91
CA ARG A 90 -9.10 -14.00 -1.77
C ARG A 90 -7.72 -13.67 -1.19
N TRP A 91 -7.25 -14.46 -0.23
CA TRP A 91 -5.92 -14.30 0.35
C TRP A 91 -4.81 -14.59 -0.67
N ARG A 92 -4.94 -15.63 -1.51
CA ARG A 92 -3.98 -15.91 -2.59
C ARG A 92 -3.93 -14.78 -3.60
N GLU A 93 -5.09 -14.26 -4.00
CA GLU A 93 -5.21 -13.13 -4.92
C GLU A 93 -4.53 -11.88 -4.36
N LEU A 94 -4.88 -11.49 -3.13
CA LEU A 94 -4.27 -10.35 -2.44
C LEU A 94 -2.74 -10.54 -2.33
N ARG A 95 -2.29 -11.74 -1.95
CA ARG A 95 -0.85 -12.03 -1.87
C ARG A 95 -0.18 -11.88 -3.25
N GLY A 96 -0.81 -12.35 -4.32
CA GLY A 96 -0.31 -12.18 -5.69
C GLY A 96 -0.22 -10.71 -6.11
N GLU A 97 -1.19 -9.86 -5.74
CA GLU A 97 -1.11 -8.43 -5.96
C GLU A 97 0.05 -7.77 -5.19
N LEU A 98 0.20 -8.11 -3.91
CA LEU A 98 1.25 -7.55 -3.08
C LEU A 98 2.65 -7.99 -3.52
N GLU A 99 2.81 -9.24 -3.98
CA GLU A 99 4.07 -9.71 -4.54
C GLU A 99 4.42 -9.01 -5.87
N ARG A 100 3.45 -8.70 -6.73
CA ARG A 100 3.70 -7.84 -7.91
C ARG A 100 4.26 -6.47 -7.50
N ARG A 101 3.68 -5.83 -6.50
CA ARG A 101 4.17 -4.54 -5.96
C ARG A 101 5.57 -4.68 -5.35
N ARG A 102 5.83 -5.80 -4.65
CA ARG A 102 7.13 -6.12 -4.06
C ARG A 102 8.20 -6.30 -5.12
N GLU A 103 7.89 -6.98 -6.22
CA GLU A 103 8.82 -7.23 -7.30
C GLU A 103 9.21 -5.94 -8.02
N SER A 104 8.26 -5.03 -8.27
CA SER A 104 8.58 -3.69 -8.79
C SER A 104 9.57 -2.93 -7.90
N ARG A 105 9.46 -3.05 -6.57
CA ARG A 105 10.42 -2.45 -5.63
C ARG A 105 11.77 -3.17 -5.62
N ARG A 106 11.79 -4.49 -5.75
CA ARG A 106 13.04 -5.26 -5.89
C ARG A 106 13.80 -4.84 -7.14
N LYS A 107 13.11 -4.72 -8.28
CA LYS A 107 13.67 -4.20 -9.54
C LYS A 107 14.26 -2.80 -9.36
N GLN A 108 13.50 -1.86 -8.77
CA GLN A 108 14.01 -0.52 -8.46
C GLN A 108 15.23 -0.55 -7.53
N ARG A 109 15.25 -1.44 -6.52
CA ARG A 109 16.40 -1.57 -5.61
C ARG A 109 17.62 -2.14 -6.34
N ARG A 110 17.45 -3.17 -7.19
CA ARG A 110 18.52 -3.78 -7.98
C ARG A 110 19.14 -2.73 -8.92
N PHE A 111 18.30 -2.02 -9.67
CA PHE A 111 18.74 -0.93 -10.54
C PHE A 111 19.51 0.16 -9.78
N ARG A 112 19.03 0.60 -8.61
CA ARG A 112 19.73 1.62 -7.81
C ARG A 112 21.05 1.13 -7.20
N HIS A 113 21.21 -0.18 -7.03
CA HIS A 113 22.42 -0.75 -6.45
C HIS A 113 23.52 -0.86 -7.50
N ASP A 114 23.17 -1.34 -8.69
CA ASP A 114 24.09 -1.48 -9.83
C ASP A 114 23.30 -1.29 -11.13
N PRO A 115 23.25 -0.07 -11.67
CA PRO A 115 22.50 0.23 -12.89
C PRO A 115 23.05 -0.53 -14.10
N ASP A 116 24.38 -0.61 -14.22
CA ASP A 116 25.04 -1.15 -15.42
C ASP A 116 24.84 -2.67 -15.53
N ALA A 117 25.03 -3.40 -14.43
CA ALA A 117 24.76 -4.83 -14.40
C ALA A 117 23.26 -5.11 -14.65
N TYR A 118 22.37 -4.31 -14.07
CA TYR A 118 20.92 -4.46 -14.25
C TYR A 118 20.48 -4.25 -15.69
N LEU A 119 21.03 -3.23 -16.38
CA LEU A 119 20.72 -2.95 -17.78
C LEU A 119 21.30 -4.03 -18.69
N THR A 120 22.53 -4.47 -18.44
CA THR A 120 23.17 -5.57 -19.20
C THR A 120 22.36 -6.85 -19.12
N ASP A 121 21.85 -7.21 -17.94
CA ASP A 121 20.99 -8.39 -17.77
C ASP A 121 19.66 -8.26 -18.49
N LEU A 122 19.06 -7.06 -18.51
CA LEU A 122 17.83 -6.80 -19.25
C LEU A 122 18.05 -6.92 -20.76
N GLU A 123 19.15 -6.38 -21.28
CA GLU A 123 19.51 -6.48 -22.70
C GLU A 123 19.67 -7.95 -23.14
N LYS A 124 20.38 -8.76 -22.34
CA LYS A 124 20.50 -10.21 -22.59
C LYS A 124 19.14 -10.91 -22.65
N GLN A 125 18.23 -10.58 -21.72
CA GLN A 125 16.87 -11.16 -21.71
C GLN A 125 16.06 -10.76 -22.95
N CYS A 126 16.13 -9.50 -23.37
CA CYS A 126 15.47 -9.01 -24.58
C CYS A 126 15.98 -9.73 -25.83
N LEU A 127 17.30 -9.88 -25.96
CA LEU A 127 17.92 -10.60 -27.07
C LEU A 127 17.51 -12.07 -27.09
N GLN A 128 17.50 -12.76 -25.94
CA GLN A 128 17.03 -14.15 -25.84
C GLN A 128 15.58 -14.31 -26.26
N LEU A 129 14.69 -13.40 -25.84
CA LEU A 129 13.27 -13.44 -26.22
C LEU A 129 13.07 -13.22 -27.71
N SER A 130 13.84 -12.32 -28.34
CA SER A 130 13.78 -12.11 -29.79
C SER A 130 14.32 -13.28 -30.62
N LEU A 131 15.09 -14.18 -30.02
CA LEU A 131 15.61 -15.38 -30.69
C LEU A 131 14.66 -16.58 -30.55
N LEU A 132 13.69 -16.51 -29.63
CA LEU A 132 12.69 -17.54 -29.37
C LEU A 132 11.33 -17.24 -30.03
N SER A 133 11.19 -16.06 -30.64
CA SER A 133 10.02 -15.60 -31.41
C SER A 133 10.23 -15.81 -32.90
#